data_AF-A0A8B6BR46-F1
#
_entry.id   AF-A0A8B6BR46-F1
#
_cell.length_a   1.000
_cell.length_b   1.000
_cell.length_c   1.000
_cell.angle_alpha   90.00
_cell.angle_beta   90.00
_cell.angle_gamma   90.00
#
_symmetry.space_group_name_H-M   'P 1'
#
loop_
_entity.id
_entity.type
_entity.pdbx_description
1 polymer ?
#
loop_
_entity_poly.entity_id
_entity_poly.type
_entity_poly.pdbx_seq_one_letter_code
_entity_poly.pdbx_strand_id
1 'polypeptide(L)'
;MYDTLSNKTTLVTPKGSYMCGPVVLNVGSSYFLSVSVYGEKMHHNLCQLQVEVSSASNKLLVGLAGKYQENCDCEIPHMYDPPQFGQRSNNQCGYSPCHFDTVCARDGNGQCNWHNC
;
A
#
# COMPACT_ATOMS: atom_id res chain seq x y z
N MET A 1 0.95 -18.09 -10.46
CA MET A 1 1.46 -17.85 -11.83
C MET A 1 1.93 -16.40 -11.86
N TYR A 2 3.20 -16.13 -11.55
CA TYR A 2 3.78 -14.78 -11.42
C TYR A 2 4.70 -14.43 -12.59
N ASP A 3 4.32 -14.86 -13.79
CA ASP A 3 5.11 -14.68 -15.00
C ASP A 3 4.37 -13.73 -15.93
N THR A 4 4.77 -12.44 -15.94
CA THR A 4 4.57 -11.41 -17.01
C THR A 4 4.71 -9.95 -16.53
N LEU A 5 5.06 -9.67 -15.27
CA LEU A 5 5.35 -8.29 -14.85
C LEU A 5 6.81 -7.85 -15.12
N SER A 6 7.69 -8.77 -15.52
CA SER A 6 9.14 -8.53 -15.60
C SER A 6 9.62 -7.63 -16.74
N ASN A 7 8.75 -7.21 -17.66
CA ASN A 7 9.16 -6.47 -18.87
C ASN A 7 8.52 -5.08 -19.04
N LYS A 8 8.04 -4.45 -17.96
CA LYS A 8 7.54 -3.07 -18.01
C LYS A 8 8.67 -2.10 -17.66
N THR A 9 9.25 -1.44 -18.66
CA THR A 9 10.48 -0.63 -18.51
C THR A 9 10.21 0.86 -18.25
N THR A 10 8.97 1.33 -18.44
CA THR A 10 8.66 2.77 -18.36
C THR A 10 7.76 3.08 -17.17
N LEU A 11 8.29 3.87 -16.24
CA LEU A 11 7.56 4.51 -15.16
C LEU A 11 7.10 5.91 -15.60
N VAL A 12 5.81 6.19 -15.48
CA VAL A 12 5.18 7.46 -15.83
C VAL A 12 4.72 8.15 -14.55
N THR A 13 5.11 9.41 -14.40
CA THR A 13 4.77 10.26 -13.25
C THR A 13 4.24 11.62 -13.71
N PRO A 14 3.31 12.26 -12.97
CA PRO A 14 2.83 13.60 -13.28
C PRO A 14 3.95 14.64 -13.26
N LYS A 15 3.89 15.66 -14.12
CA LYS A 15 4.98 16.65 -14.25
C LYS A 15 5.02 17.73 -13.16
N GLY A 16 3.96 17.89 -12.37
CA GLY A 16 3.82 19.03 -11.45
C GLY A 16 3.22 18.65 -10.10
N SER A 17 3.56 19.42 -9.07
CA SER A 17 3.20 19.18 -7.66
C SER A 17 1.70 19.23 -7.42
N TYR A 18 1.00 20.12 -8.12
CA TYR A 18 -0.46 20.21 -8.10
C TYR A 18 -1.16 18.96 -8.65
N MET A 19 -0.44 18.05 -9.30
CA MET A 19 -0.92 16.75 -9.80
C MET A 19 -0.27 15.57 -9.07
N CYS A 20 0.25 15.77 -7.86
CA CYS A 20 0.96 14.74 -7.09
C CYS A 20 2.24 14.23 -7.80
N GLY A 21 3.02 15.11 -8.45
CA GLY A 21 4.32 14.78 -9.04
C GLY A 21 5.29 15.98 -9.08
N PRO A 22 6.44 15.90 -9.77
CA PRO A 22 7.06 14.67 -10.23
C PRO A 22 7.55 13.83 -9.06
N VAL A 23 7.52 12.52 -9.25
CA VAL A 23 8.23 11.59 -8.37
C VAL A 23 9.72 11.68 -8.66
N VAL A 24 10.51 11.93 -7.61
CA VAL A 24 11.98 11.99 -7.69
C VAL A 24 12.55 10.74 -7.02
N LEU A 25 13.38 10.00 -7.76
CA LEU A 25 14.09 8.81 -7.30
C LEU A 25 15.61 9.05 -7.38
N ASN A 26 16.35 8.57 -6.39
CA ASN A 26 17.81 8.69 -6.39
C ASN A 26 18.43 7.66 -7.33
N VAL A 27 19.33 8.11 -8.20
CA VAL A 27 20.08 7.23 -9.10
C VAL A 27 20.94 6.27 -8.28
N GLY A 28 20.93 4.99 -8.66
CA GLY A 28 21.68 3.94 -7.96
C GLY A 28 20.98 3.35 -6.73
N SER A 29 19.82 3.88 -6.36
CA SER A 29 19.01 3.34 -5.26
C SER A 29 17.93 2.39 -5.78
N SER A 30 17.49 1.46 -4.94
CA SER A 30 16.37 0.55 -5.22
C SER A 30 15.14 0.95 -4.42
N TYR A 31 13.95 0.80 -5.00
CA TYR A 31 12.70 1.24 -4.38
C TYR A 31 11.61 0.16 -4.45
N PHE A 32 10.79 0.08 -3.41
CA PHE A 32 9.47 -0.52 -3.47
C PHE A 32 8.46 0.55 -3.90
N LEU A 33 7.78 0.31 -5.02
CA LEU A 33 6.77 1.20 -5.57
C LEU A 33 5.44 0.45 -5.69
N SER A 34 4.36 1.02 -5.15
CA SER A 34 3.01 0.64 -5.59
C SER A 34 2.68 1.40 -6.86
N VAL A 35 2.28 0.69 -7.92
CA VAL A 35 2.02 1.29 -9.23
C VAL A 35 0.65 0.89 -9.74
N SER A 36 0.05 1.77 -10.53
CA SER A 36 -1.10 1.42 -11.36
C SER A 36 -0.60 1.06 -12.76
N VAL A 37 -1.14 -0.01 -13.34
CA VAL A 37 -0.77 -0.44 -14.69
C VAL A 37 -1.85 -0.01 -15.66
N TYR A 38 -1.48 0.81 -16.65
CA TYR A 38 -2.36 1.17 -17.78
C TYR A 38 -1.67 0.81 -19.09
N GLY A 39 -2.17 -0.22 -19.77
CA GLY A 39 -1.50 -0.82 -20.93
C GLY A 39 -0.10 -1.34 -20.55
N GLU A 40 0.92 -0.90 -21.28
CA GLU A 40 2.31 -1.30 -21.07
C GLU A 40 3.09 -0.39 -20.10
N LYS A 41 2.42 0.61 -19.52
CA LYS A 41 3.05 1.64 -18.69
C LYS A 41 2.71 1.45 -17.22
N MET A 42 3.72 1.64 -16.37
CA MET A 42 3.52 1.75 -14.92
C MET A 42 3.35 3.22 -14.57
N HIS A 43 2.28 3.55 -13.87
CA HIS A 43 1.96 4.89 -13.43
C HIS A 43 2.15 5.00 -11.93
N HIS A 44 2.85 6.07 -11.51
CA HIS A 44 3.18 6.31 -10.12
C HIS A 44 3.12 7.82 -9.77
N ASN A 45 2.66 8.16 -8.57
CA ASN A 45 2.54 9.52 -8.07
C ASN A 45 2.92 9.62 -6.57
N LEU A 46 3.01 10.84 -6.04
CA LEU A 46 3.45 11.11 -4.67
C LEU A 46 2.50 10.60 -3.57
N CYS A 47 1.27 10.21 -3.90
CA CYS A 47 0.31 9.63 -2.94
C CYS A 47 0.40 8.11 -2.85
N GLN A 48 1.17 7.48 -3.74
CA GLN A 48 1.36 6.04 -3.77
C GLN A 48 2.58 5.63 -2.92
N LEU A 49 2.63 4.37 -2.48
CA LEU A 49 3.73 3.85 -1.70
C LEU A 49 5.05 3.98 -2.48
N GLN A 50 6.00 4.70 -1.90
CA GLN A 50 7.37 4.84 -2.38
C GLN A 50 8.31 4.70 -1.16
N VAL A 51 9.08 3.62 -1.11
CA VAL A 51 10.04 3.38 -0.02
C VAL A 51 11.35 2.90 -0.61
N GLU A 52 12.45 3.51 -0.20
CA GLU A 52 13.79 3.03 -0.58
C GLU A 52 14.06 1.71 0.13
N VAL A 53 14.59 0.71 -0.59
CA VAL A 53 14.82 -0.64 -0.03
C VAL A 53 15.73 -0.59 1.19
N SER A 54 16.72 0.31 1.21
CA SER A 54 17.65 0.52 2.31
C SER A 54 16.98 1.01 3.61
N SER A 55 15.83 1.68 3.51
CA SER A 55 15.07 2.25 4.62
C SER A 55 13.78 1.49 4.94
N ALA A 56 13.49 0.41 4.19
CA ALA A 56 12.32 -0.41 4.39
C ALA A 56 12.34 -1.08 5.77
N SER A 57 11.25 -0.95 6.53
CA SER A 57 11.11 -1.64 7.80
C SER A 57 10.91 -3.15 7.59
N ASN A 58 11.38 -3.97 8.54
CA ASN A 58 11.13 -5.42 8.51
C ASN A 58 9.63 -5.75 8.39
N LYS A 59 8.75 -4.92 8.96
CA LYS A 59 7.30 -5.09 8.86
C LYS A 59 6.77 -4.88 7.44
N LEU A 60 7.25 -3.84 6.74
CA LEU A 60 6.92 -3.61 5.34
C LEU A 60 7.38 -4.80 4.47
N LEU A 61 8.60 -5.29 4.71
CA LEU A 61 9.14 -6.44 3.98
C LEU A 61 8.31 -7.71 4.19
N VAL A 62 7.93 -8.02 5.43
CA VAL A 62 7.03 -9.15 5.75
C VAL A 62 5.64 -8.95 5.14
N GLY A 63 5.14 -7.71 5.16
CA GLY A 63 3.91 -7.30 4.47
C GLY A 63 3.93 -7.65 2.98
N LEU A 64 4.96 -7.17 2.29
CA LEU A 64 5.17 -7.37 0.85
C LEU A 64 5.49 -8.83 0.48
N ALA A 65 6.07 -9.62 1.39
CA ALA A 65 6.39 -11.03 1.17
C ALA A 65 5.16 -11.95 1.08
N GLY A 66 3.94 -11.41 1.28
CA GLY A 66 2.68 -12.14 1.06
C GLY A 66 1.59 -11.77 2.04
N LYS A 67 1.94 -11.22 3.21
CA LYS A 67 0.96 -10.92 4.26
C LYS A 67 -0.09 -9.91 3.83
N TYR A 68 0.26 -8.91 3.02
CA TYR A 68 -0.71 -7.99 2.45
C TYR A 68 -1.64 -8.66 1.45
N GLN A 69 -1.14 -9.57 0.61
CA GLN A 69 -1.96 -10.30 -0.35
C GLN A 69 -3.00 -11.19 0.32
N GLU A 70 -2.62 -11.88 1.40
CA GLU A 70 -3.54 -12.72 2.20
C GLU A 70 -4.72 -11.95 2.79
N ASN A 71 -4.59 -10.63 2.94
CA ASN A 71 -5.56 -9.78 3.63
C ASN A 71 -6.04 -8.62 2.75
N CYS A 72 -5.90 -8.72 1.42
CA CYS A 72 -6.39 -7.72 0.49
C CYS A 72 -7.92 -7.55 0.49
N ASP A 73 -8.64 -8.49 1.10
CA ASP A 73 -10.10 -8.44 1.34
C ASP A 73 -10.47 -7.62 2.58
N CYS A 74 -9.50 -7.26 3.41
CA CYS A 74 -9.68 -6.36 4.54
C CYS A 74 -9.37 -4.91 4.15
N GLU A 75 -10.33 -4.03 4.42
CA GLU A 75 -10.25 -2.60 4.15
C GLU A 75 -9.69 -1.85 5.36
N ILE A 76 -8.71 -0.99 5.09
CA ILE A 76 -8.20 -0.03 6.07
C ILE A 76 -9.11 1.21 5.99
N PRO A 77 -9.65 1.71 7.12
CA PRO A 77 -10.52 2.87 7.11
C PRO A 77 -9.76 4.11 6.61
N HIS A 78 -10.44 4.97 5.85
CA HIS A 78 -9.90 6.25 5.42
C HIS A 78 -9.57 7.11 6.65
N MET A 79 -8.27 7.33 6.88
CA MET A 79 -7.74 8.02 8.07
C MET A 79 -8.04 9.52 8.10
N TYR A 80 -8.35 10.11 6.95
CA TYR A 80 -8.59 11.55 6.80
C TYR A 80 -10.06 11.95 6.84
N ASP A 81 -10.96 10.97 6.87
CA ASP A 81 -12.38 11.23 7.04
C ASP A 81 -12.70 11.35 8.54
N PRO A 82 -13.67 12.22 8.92
CA PRO A 82 -14.16 12.25 10.28
C PRO A 82 -14.56 10.82 10.72
N PRO A 83 -14.38 10.47 12.01
CA PRO A 83 -14.64 9.12 12.49
C PRO A 83 -15.99 8.65 11.97
N GLN A 84 -16.01 7.55 11.23
CA GLN A 84 -17.25 7.08 10.64
C GLN A 84 -18.19 6.69 11.78
N PHE A 85 -19.22 7.51 12.03
CA PHE A 85 -20.26 7.25 13.03
C PHE A 85 -21.28 6.19 12.55
N GLY A 86 -20.87 5.26 11.68
CA GLY A 86 -21.70 4.23 11.07
C GLY A 86 -21.31 2.81 11.52
N GLN A 87 -22.17 1.84 11.22
CA GLN A 87 -21.85 0.42 11.43
C GLN A 87 -20.67 0.03 10.55
N ARG A 88 -19.59 -0.46 11.19
CA ARG A 88 -18.42 -1.01 10.51
C ARG A 88 -18.80 -2.29 9.77
N SER A 89 -18.36 -2.45 8.53
CA SER A 89 -18.53 -3.74 7.83
C SER A 89 -17.60 -4.79 8.44
N ASN A 90 -17.94 -6.08 8.28
CA ASN A 90 -17.08 -7.19 8.73
C ASN A 90 -15.71 -7.20 8.02
N ASN A 91 -15.59 -6.51 6.88
CA ASN A 91 -14.36 -6.44 6.09
C ASN A 91 -13.53 -5.20 6.41
N GLN A 92 -13.94 -4.34 7.34
CA GLN A 92 -13.23 -3.12 7.67
C GLN A 92 -12.55 -3.26 9.03
N CYS A 93 -11.29 -2.82 9.13
CA CYS A 93 -10.66 -2.60 10.43
C CYS A 93 -11.20 -1.30 11.06
N GLY A 94 -11.28 -1.26 12.39
CA GLY A 94 -11.60 -0.02 13.12
C GLY A 94 -10.46 0.98 13.05
N TYR A 95 -10.67 2.24 13.43
CA TYR A 95 -9.54 3.14 13.65
C TYR A 95 -8.65 2.60 14.77
N SER A 96 -7.33 2.66 14.59
CA SER A 96 -6.36 2.28 15.62
C SER A 96 -5.12 3.15 15.55
N PRO A 97 -4.56 3.64 16.67
CA PRO A 97 -3.36 4.47 16.66
C PRO A 97 -2.08 3.73 16.23
N CYS A 98 -2.07 2.40 16.23
CA CYS A 98 -0.93 1.56 15.84
C CYS A 98 -0.94 1.12 14.36
N HIS A 99 -1.88 1.63 13.56
CA HIS A 99 -2.16 1.13 12.20
C HIS A 99 -0.95 1.15 11.24
N PHE A 100 -0.02 2.09 11.42
CA PHE A 100 1.19 2.20 10.60
C PHE A 100 2.15 1.01 10.76
N ASP A 101 2.01 0.28 11.86
CA ASP A 101 2.94 -0.72 12.37
C ASP A 101 2.31 -2.11 12.51
N THR A 102 1.08 -2.26 12.02
CA THR A 102 0.22 -3.43 12.18
C THR A 102 -0.40 -3.84 10.86
N VAL A 103 -1.02 -5.01 10.84
CA VAL A 103 -1.70 -5.54 9.65
C VAL A 103 -3.18 -5.62 9.95
N CYS A 104 -4.00 -5.07 9.06
CA CYS A 104 -5.44 -5.30 9.04
C CYS A 104 -5.68 -6.67 8.40
N ALA A 105 -6.16 -7.63 9.19
CA ALA A 105 -6.29 -9.02 8.76
C ALA A 105 -7.55 -9.69 9.35
N ARG A 106 -8.05 -10.69 8.65
CA ARG A 106 -9.25 -11.43 9.06
C ARG A 106 -8.94 -12.34 10.25
N ASP A 107 -9.75 -12.26 11.30
CA ASP A 107 -9.64 -13.11 12.47
C ASP A 107 -10.41 -14.44 12.30
N GLY A 108 -10.33 -15.31 13.32
CA GLY A 108 -11.02 -16.61 13.32
C GLY A 108 -12.55 -16.54 13.32
N ASN A 109 -13.13 -15.36 13.56
CA ASN A 109 -14.58 -15.11 13.51
C ASN A 109 -15.00 -14.49 12.16
N GLY A 110 -14.07 -14.34 11.21
CA GLY A 110 -14.33 -13.75 9.92
C GLY A 110 -14.43 -12.23 9.94
N GLN A 111 -13.96 -11.54 10.99
CA GLN A 111 -13.93 -10.07 11.06
C GLN A 111 -12.52 -9.53 10.81
N CYS A 112 -12.40 -8.45 10.05
CA CYS A 112 -11.12 -7.76 9.85
C CYS A 112 -10.79 -6.90 11.07
N ASN A 113 -9.64 -7.16 11.69
CA ASN A 113 -9.14 -6.46 12.88
C ASN A 113 -7.65 -6.13 12.71
N TRP A 114 -7.14 -5.20 13.53
CA TRP A 114 -5.70 -4.93 13.58
C TRP A 114 -5.00 -6.00 14.38
N HIS A 115 -3.98 -6.63 13.80
CA HIS A 115 -3.14 -7.63 14.47
C HIS A 115 -1.80 -7.02 14.86
N ASN A 116 -1.32 -7.38 16.06
CA ASN A 116 -0.08 -6.89 16.68
C ASN A 116 -0.11 -5.40 17.06
N CYS A 117 -1.32 -4.92 17.37
CA CYS A 117 -1.58 -3.77 18.22
C CYS A 117 -1.72 -4.28 19.67
#